data_AF-A0AAW1PX13-F1
#
_entry.id   AF-A0AAW1PX13-F1
#
_cell.length_a   1.000
_cell.length_b   1.000
_cell.length_c   1.000
_cell.angle_alpha   90.00
_cell.angle_beta   90.00
_cell.angle_gamma   90.00
#
_symmetry.space_group_name_H-M   'P 1'
#
loop_
_entity.id
_entity.type
_entity.pdbx_description
1 polymer ?
#
loop_
_entity_poly.entity_id
_entity_poly.type
_entity_poly.pdbx_seq_one_letter_code
_entity_poly.pdbx_strand_id
1 'polypeptide(L)'
;MVEPFVWQGFYQGYQRYAELISQPPGAQQHNVREGLAQLHCQLQASIAGEPACAVLRAHEFRSQLQDLDRSSFTSLYRFVFFVCRDPGRRNLQVSRAIEAWTILLVGRFRLLEQWCAFVTQHQTQIITEDVWRQVLDFSRSVPEDLGTYDPESAWPVLLDEFVDSVKRNRSSCFGSKRRCIDMDTVSHQLSELTTVEGLVASPPAKRLRIMRSYSVPQPG
;
A
#
# COMPACT_ATOMS: atom_id res chain seq x y z
N MET A 1 9.77 -13.83 -12.56
CA MET A 1 10.64 -13.83 -11.36
C MET A 1 11.24 -12.44 -11.24
N VAL A 2 11.26 -11.84 -10.06
CA VAL A 2 11.84 -10.50 -9.86
C VAL A 2 13.36 -10.62 -9.72
N GLU A 3 14.10 -9.83 -10.49
CA GLU A 3 15.57 -9.89 -10.50
C GLU A 3 16.18 -9.55 -9.12
N PRO A 4 17.26 -10.22 -8.69
CA PRO A 4 17.87 -10.00 -7.37
C PRO A 4 18.27 -8.54 -7.10
N PHE A 5 18.74 -7.81 -8.11
CA PHE A 5 19.12 -6.41 -7.96
C PHE A 5 17.91 -5.49 -7.69
N VAL A 6 16.72 -5.83 -8.20
CA VAL A 6 15.48 -5.09 -7.95
C VAL A 6 15.06 -5.27 -6.50
N TRP A 7 15.10 -6.50 -6.00
CA TRP A 7 14.88 -6.78 -4.57
C TRP A 7 15.85 -6.00 -3.68
N GLN A 8 17.14 -6.07 -3.99
CA GLN A 8 18.17 -5.39 -3.24
C GLN A 8 17.93 -3.87 -3.22
N GLY A 9 17.66 -3.27 -4.39
CA GLY A 9 17.35 -1.85 -4.49
C GLY A 9 16.11 -1.45 -3.70
N PHE A 10 15.05 -2.27 -3.74
CA PHE A 10 13.81 -2.02 -3.00
C PHE A 10 14.07 -1.98 -1.48
N TYR A 11 14.75 -2.99 -0.93
CA TYR A 11 14.99 -3.05 0.51
C TYR A 11 16.01 -2.00 0.99
N GLN A 12 17.08 -1.76 0.24
CA GLN A 12 18.04 -0.69 0.56
C GLN A 12 17.37 0.68 0.50
N GLY A 13 16.54 0.91 -0.52
CA GLY A 13 15.73 2.11 -0.64
C GLY A 13 14.78 2.28 0.54
N TYR A 14 14.11 1.21 0.97
CA TYR A 14 13.23 1.23 2.14
C TYR A 14 13.98 1.55 3.43
N GLN A 15 15.12 0.90 3.68
CA GLN A 15 15.95 1.16 4.85
C GLN A 15 16.37 2.63 4.91
N ARG A 16 16.87 3.16 3.78
CA ARG A 16 17.28 4.57 3.70
C ARG A 16 16.10 5.52 3.88
N TYR A 17 14.95 5.20 3.30
CA TYR A 17 13.73 5.97 3.48
C TYR A 17 13.31 6.01 4.96
N ALA A 18 13.28 4.85 5.63
CA ALA A 18 12.91 4.71 7.02
C ALA A 18 13.86 5.50 7.95
N GLU A 19 15.18 5.46 7.68
CA GLU A 19 16.17 6.26 8.41
C GLU A 19 15.90 7.77 8.28
N LEU A 20 15.62 8.25 7.06
CA LEU A 20 15.37 9.67 6.80
C LEU A 20 14.12 10.18 7.53
N ILE A 21 13.04 9.40 7.57
CA ILE A 21 11.79 9.80 8.22
C ILE A 21 11.78 9.57 9.74
N SER A 22 12.72 8.78 10.27
CA SER A 22 12.84 8.50 11.71
C SER A 22 13.74 9.47 12.46
N GLN A 23 14.28 10.50 11.78
CA GLN A 23 15.17 11.48 12.42
C GLN A 23 14.42 12.28 13.50
N PRO A 24 15.04 12.52 14.67
CA PRO A 24 14.39 13.23 15.76
C PRO A 24 14.04 14.67 15.37
N PRO A 25 12.96 15.24 15.95
CA PRO A 25 12.57 16.62 15.75
C PRO A 25 13.68 17.54 16.27
N GLY A 26 14.52 18.05 15.36
CA GLY A 26 15.75 18.77 15.66
C GLY A 26 16.79 18.66 14.53
N ALA A 27 16.75 17.57 13.76
CA ALA A 27 17.40 17.54 12.45
C ALA A 27 16.70 18.55 11.52
N GLN A 28 17.47 19.41 10.86
CA GLN A 28 16.93 20.42 9.96
C GLN A 28 16.03 19.73 8.92
N GLN A 29 14.72 20.04 8.90
CA GLN A 29 13.75 19.49 7.92
C GLN A 29 14.24 19.62 6.47
N HIS A 30 15.09 20.62 6.21
CA HIS A 30 15.81 20.79 4.96
C HIS A 30 16.61 19.53 4.56
N ASN A 31 17.35 18.93 5.50
CA ASN A 31 18.19 17.75 5.28
C ASN A 31 17.35 16.51 4.97
N VAL A 32 16.17 16.38 5.60
CA VAL A 32 15.24 15.27 5.32
C VAL A 32 14.64 15.42 3.92
N ARG A 33 14.17 16.61 3.56
CA ARG A 33 13.61 16.88 2.23
C ARG A 33 14.64 16.66 1.13
N GLU A 34 15.87 17.14 1.33
CA GLU A 34 16.97 16.95 0.40
C GLU A 34 17.35 15.47 0.30
N GLY A 35 17.50 14.77 1.43
CA GLY A 35 17.80 13.34 1.47
C GLY A 35 16.74 12.50 0.76
N LEU A 36 15.45 12.83 0.92
CA LEU A 36 14.36 12.18 0.20
C LEU A 36 14.41 12.48 -1.31
N ALA A 37 14.76 13.70 -1.72
CA ALA A 37 14.93 14.04 -3.12
C ALA A 37 16.10 13.29 -3.77
N GLN A 38 17.24 13.21 -3.08
CA GLN A 38 18.41 12.44 -3.52
C GLN A 38 18.08 10.95 -3.63
N LEU A 39 17.44 10.37 -2.60
CA LEU A 39 16.99 8.98 -2.62
C LEU A 39 16.02 8.74 -3.79
N HIS A 40 15.08 9.65 -4.02
CA HIS A 40 14.14 9.53 -5.14
C HIS A 40 14.88 9.46 -6.48
N CYS A 41 15.86 10.36 -6.69
CA CYS A 41 16.68 10.37 -7.90
C CYS A 41 17.45 9.06 -8.11
N GLN A 42 17.99 8.47 -7.03
CA GLN A 42 18.71 7.18 -7.08
C GLN A 42 17.77 6.01 -7.43
N LEU A 43 16.58 5.97 -6.82
CA LEU A 43 15.62 4.89 -7.02
C LEU A 43 14.91 4.99 -8.37
N GLN A 44 14.77 6.19 -8.95
CA GLN A 44 14.18 6.41 -10.27
C GLN A 44 14.89 5.64 -11.39
N ALA A 45 16.21 5.49 -11.29
CA ALA A 45 17.00 4.80 -12.31
C ALA A 45 16.96 3.27 -12.20
N SER A 46 16.44 2.72 -11.09
CA SER A 46 16.61 1.30 -10.75
C SER A 46 15.30 0.59 -10.42
N ILE A 47 14.51 1.13 -9.50
CA ILE A 47 13.35 0.42 -8.94
C ILE A 47 12.01 1.16 -9.10
N ALA A 48 12.01 2.43 -9.48
CA ALA A 48 10.77 3.21 -9.50
C ALA A 48 9.78 2.74 -10.57
N GLY A 49 8.49 2.80 -10.24
CA GLY A 49 7.40 2.38 -11.12
C GLY A 49 7.24 0.86 -11.18
N GLU A 50 7.31 0.31 -12.40
CA GLU A 50 7.01 -1.12 -12.64
C GLU A 50 7.90 -2.10 -11.87
N PRO A 51 9.23 -1.91 -11.72
CA PRO A 51 10.05 -2.83 -10.94
C PRO A 51 9.61 -2.91 -9.46
N ALA A 52 9.19 -1.79 -8.86
CA ALA A 52 8.62 -1.78 -7.50
C ALA A 52 7.27 -2.52 -7.46
N CYS A 53 6.39 -2.31 -8.44
CA CYS A 53 5.13 -3.06 -8.52
C CYS A 53 5.37 -4.57 -8.67
N ALA A 54 6.38 -4.98 -9.44
CA ALA A 54 6.77 -6.37 -9.57
C ALA A 54 7.22 -6.98 -8.23
N VAL A 55 7.95 -6.22 -7.40
CA VAL A 55 8.29 -6.63 -6.02
C VAL A 55 7.03 -6.83 -5.17
N LEU A 56 6.06 -5.92 -5.22
CA LEU A 56 4.81 -6.06 -4.47
C LEU A 56 4.05 -7.34 -4.85
N ARG A 57 4.02 -7.67 -6.14
CA ARG A 57 3.33 -8.86 -6.65
C ARG A 57 3.99 -10.17 -6.24
N ALA A 58 5.26 -10.15 -5.84
CA ALA A 58 5.98 -11.34 -5.43
C ALA A 58 5.41 -11.92 -4.11
N HIS A 59 5.23 -13.23 -4.05
CA HIS A 59 4.65 -13.91 -2.89
C HIS A 59 5.51 -13.72 -1.64
N GLU A 60 6.84 -13.70 -1.80
CA GLU A 60 7.82 -13.49 -0.74
C GLU A 60 7.64 -12.14 -0.03
N PHE A 61 7.17 -11.12 -0.75
CA PHE A 61 6.86 -9.82 -0.15
C PHE A 61 5.62 -9.92 0.76
N ARG A 62 4.56 -10.63 0.31
CA ARG A 62 3.30 -10.76 1.05
C ARG A 62 3.49 -11.44 2.40
N SER A 63 4.31 -12.49 2.46
CA SER A 63 4.59 -13.18 3.74
C SER A 63 5.24 -12.24 4.75
N GLN A 64 6.15 -11.36 4.31
CA GLN A 64 6.85 -10.42 5.20
C GLN A 64 5.93 -9.33 5.76
N LEU A 65 4.87 -8.96 5.04
CA LEU A 65 3.92 -7.96 5.52
C LEU A 65 3.23 -8.38 6.81
N GLN A 66 3.03 -9.67 7.06
CA GLN A 66 2.29 -10.17 8.22
C GLN A 66 3.01 -9.91 9.55
N ASP A 67 4.34 -9.90 9.54
CA ASP A 67 5.17 -9.78 10.73
C ASP A 67 5.51 -8.32 11.11
N LEU A 68 5.09 -7.34 10.31
CA LEU A 68 5.39 -5.93 10.54
C LEU A 68 4.47 -5.33 11.62
N ASP A 69 5.09 -4.64 12.58
CA ASP A 69 4.37 -3.83 13.56
C ASP A 69 3.74 -2.57 12.91
N ARG A 70 2.90 -1.88 13.68
CA ARG A 70 2.12 -0.73 13.18
C ARG A 70 3.02 0.40 12.66
N SER A 71 4.16 0.67 13.29
CA SER A 71 5.07 1.75 12.89
C SER A 71 5.79 1.38 11.60
N SER A 72 6.43 0.20 11.57
CA SER A 72 7.14 -0.28 10.39
C SER A 72 6.22 -0.43 9.17
N PHE A 73 5.00 -0.94 9.37
CA PHE A 73 4.02 -1.00 8.29
C PHE A 73 3.65 0.38 7.76
N THR A 74 3.49 1.38 8.63
CA THR A 74 3.18 2.76 8.21
C THR A 74 4.32 3.36 7.38
N SER A 75 5.57 3.13 7.80
CA SER A 75 6.75 3.55 7.05
C SER A 75 6.84 2.86 5.69
N LEU A 76 6.62 1.54 5.64
CA LEU A 76 6.61 0.76 4.40
C LEU A 76 5.49 1.23 3.46
N TYR A 77 4.28 1.44 3.98
CA TYR A 77 3.14 1.90 3.21
C TYR A 77 3.41 3.25 2.54
N ARG A 78 4.06 4.19 3.24
CA ARG A 78 4.49 5.48 2.67
C ARG A 78 5.61 5.30 1.64
N PHE A 79 6.57 4.40 1.91
CA PHE A 79 7.64 4.07 0.97
C PHE A 79 7.10 3.48 -0.34
N VAL A 80 6.09 2.61 -0.29
CA VAL A 80 5.51 2.01 -1.49
C VAL A 80 4.94 3.08 -2.43
N PHE A 81 4.23 4.07 -1.90
CA PHE A 81 3.81 5.24 -2.70
C PHE A 81 5.01 5.99 -3.27
N PHE A 82 6.07 6.17 -2.47
CA PHE A 82 7.27 6.87 -2.89
C PHE A 82 7.95 6.23 -4.10
N VAL A 83 7.99 4.89 -4.18
CA VAL A 83 8.65 4.14 -5.27
C VAL A 83 7.75 3.69 -6.42
N CYS A 84 6.45 3.49 -6.21
CA CYS A 84 5.56 3.02 -7.30
C CYS A 84 5.13 4.12 -8.27
N ARG A 85 5.38 5.39 -7.93
CA ARG A 85 5.16 6.53 -8.84
C ARG A 85 6.10 6.45 -10.05
N ASP A 86 5.63 6.89 -11.20
CA ASP A 86 6.48 7.03 -12.38
C ASP A 86 7.57 8.09 -12.15
N PRO A 87 8.77 7.91 -12.74
CA PRO A 87 9.80 8.93 -12.73
C PRO A 87 9.27 10.29 -13.20
N GLY A 88 9.57 11.33 -12.42
CA GLY A 88 9.12 12.70 -12.65
C GLY A 88 7.69 13.02 -12.22
N ARG A 89 6.88 12.04 -11.76
CA ARG A 89 5.51 12.26 -11.30
C ARG A 89 5.42 12.35 -9.78
N ARG A 90 4.63 13.31 -9.29
CA ARG A 90 4.36 13.50 -7.85
C ARG A 90 3.21 12.61 -7.34
N ASN A 91 2.36 12.14 -8.24
CA ASN A 91 1.16 11.37 -7.90
C ASN A 91 1.26 9.95 -8.45
N LEU A 92 0.58 9.01 -7.78
CA LEU A 92 0.51 7.62 -8.19
C LEU A 92 -0.66 7.41 -9.15
N GLN A 93 -0.48 6.59 -10.17
CA GLN A 93 -1.60 6.22 -11.06
C GLN A 93 -2.61 5.37 -10.30
N VAL A 94 -3.91 5.57 -10.57
CA VAL A 94 -4.99 4.83 -9.90
C VAL A 94 -4.83 3.31 -10.04
N SER A 95 -4.44 2.82 -11.23
CA SER A 95 -4.20 1.39 -11.47
C SER A 95 -3.17 0.79 -10.51
N ARG A 96 -2.01 1.45 -10.36
CA ARG A 96 -0.96 1.03 -9.42
C ARG A 96 -1.35 1.21 -7.96
N ALA A 97 -2.15 2.24 -7.65
CA ALA A 97 -2.65 2.44 -6.30
C ALA A 97 -3.59 1.30 -5.89
N ILE A 98 -4.51 0.90 -6.77
CA ILE A 98 -5.41 -0.24 -6.57
C ILE A 98 -4.59 -1.52 -6.38
N GLU A 99 -3.64 -1.80 -7.29
CA GLU A 99 -2.77 -2.98 -7.18
C GLU A 99 -1.99 -3.01 -5.86
N ALA A 100 -1.41 -1.88 -5.44
CA ALA A 100 -0.68 -1.81 -4.19
C ALA A 100 -1.60 -1.97 -2.97
N TRP A 101 -2.81 -1.40 -2.98
CA TRP A 101 -3.78 -1.57 -1.90
C TRP A 101 -4.27 -3.01 -1.77
N THR A 102 -4.54 -3.71 -2.89
CA THR A 102 -4.95 -5.13 -2.88
C THR A 102 -3.84 -6.07 -2.41
N ILE A 103 -2.61 -5.58 -2.24
CA ILE A 103 -1.50 -6.32 -1.66
C ILE A 103 -1.26 -5.91 -0.21
N LEU A 104 -1.18 -4.61 0.06
CA LEU A 104 -0.79 -4.08 1.37
C LEU A 104 -1.90 -4.16 2.41
N LEU A 105 -3.16 -3.94 2.00
CA LEU A 105 -4.28 -3.73 2.91
C LEU A 105 -5.16 -4.98 3.08
N VAL A 106 -4.81 -6.11 2.45
CA VAL A 106 -5.51 -7.38 2.67
C VAL A 106 -5.44 -7.77 4.14
N GLY A 107 -6.60 -8.09 4.71
CA GLY A 107 -6.75 -8.38 6.14
C GLY A 107 -6.60 -7.17 7.07
N ARG A 108 -6.29 -5.98 6.54
CA ARG A 108 -6.08 -4.73 7.30
C ARG A 108 -7.12 -3.66 7.02
N PHE A 109 -7.83 -3.76 5.90
CA PHE A 109 -8.94 -2.88 5.56
C PHE A 109 -10.17 -3.71 5.21
N ARG A 110 -11.19 -3.68 6.08
CA ARG A 110 -12.41 -4.51 5.93
C ARG A 110 -13.23 -4.16 4.69
N LEU A 111 -13.17 -2.90 4.25
CA LEU A 111 -13.91 -2.41 3.08
C LEU A 111 -13.02 -2.34 1.82
N LEU A 112 -11.88 -3.07 1.79
CA LEU A 112 -10.89 -2.98 0.72
C LEU A 112 -11.47 -3.22 -0.68
N GLU A 113 -12.28 -4.27 -0.84
CA GLU A 113 -12.87 -4.62 -2.14
C GLU A 113 -13.83 -3.52 -2.63
N GLN A 114 -14.68 -3.02 -1.73
CA GLN A 114 -15.61 -1.93 -2.02
C GLN A 114 -14.86 -0.63 -2.34
N TRP A 115 -13.78 -0.35 -1.62
CA TRP A 115 -12.91 0.79 -1.88
C TRP A 115 -12.27 0.70 -3.26
N CYS A 116 -11.63 -0.42 -3.60
CA CYS A 116 -11.01 -0.61 -4.91
C CYS A 116 -12.03 -0.52 -6.05
N ALA A 117 -13.21 -1.11 -5.89
CA ALA A 117 -14.29 -1.00 -6.86
C ALA A 117 -14.77 0.45 -7.04
N PHE A 118 -14.96 1.18 -5.93
CA PHE A 118 -15.35 2.59 -5.94
C PHE A 118 -14.31 3.47 -6.64
N VAL A 119 -13.03 3.35 -6.28
CA VAL A 119 -11.96 4.16 -6.89
C VAL A 119 -11.84 3.88 -8.39
N THR A 120 -11.98 2.62 -8.80
CA THR A 120 -11.96 2.24 -10.23
C THR A 120 -13.03 2.97 -11.04
N GLN A 121 -14.20 3.23 -10.45
CA GLN A 121 -15.34 3.83 -11.14
C GLN A 121 -15.39 5.35 -11.03
N HIS A 122 -14.79 5.95 -9.99
CA HIS A 122 -15.02 7.36 -9.64
C HIS A 122 -13.76 8.23 -9.67
N GLN A 123 -12.56 7.63 -9.65
CA GLN A 123 -11.30 8.38 -9.70
C GLN A 123 -10.70 8.38 -11.10
N THR A 124 -10.40 9.57 -11.61
CA THR A 124 -10.13 9.75 -13.03
C THR A 124 -8.74 9.28 -13.49
N GLN A 125 -7.68 9.49 -12.71
CA GLN A 125 -6.31 9.15 -13.16
C GLN A 125 -5.28 8.96 -12.03
N ILE A 126 -5.32 9.79 -10.97
CA ILE A 126 -4.23 9.91 -10.01
C ILE A 126 -4.68 9.84 -8.54
N ILE A 127 -3.79 9.34 -7.68
CA ILE A 127 -3.88 9.36 -6.23
C ILE A 127 -2.74 10.23 -5.70
N THR A 128 -3.07 11.22 -4.88
CA THR A 128 -2.10 12.08 -4.20
C THR A 128 -1.52 11.35 -2.98
N GLU A 129 -0.35 11.81 -2.52
CA GLU A 129 0.27 11.25 -1.31
C GLU A 129 -0.65 11.41 -0.08
N ASP A 130 -1.40 12.51 -0.04
CA ASP A 130 -2.31 12.78 1.06
C ASP A 130 -3.46 11.77 1.13
N VAL A 131 -4.17 11.58 0.01
CA VAL A 131 -5.24 10.56 -0.09
C VAL A 131 -4.71 9.18 0.24
N TRP A 132 -3.52 8.82 -0.29
CA TRP A 132 -2.88 7.55 0.04
C TRP A 132 -2.71 7.36 1.55
N ARG A 133 -2.14 8.34 2.26
CA ARG A 133 -1.94 8.28 3.71
C ARG A 133 -3.27 8.20 4.46
N GLN A 134 -4.25 9.01 4.07
CA GLN A 134 -5.58 9.04 4.70
C GLN A 134 -6.33 7.72 4.57
N VAL A 135 -6.15 6.96 3.48
CA VAL A 135 -6.75 5.62 3.33
C VAL A 135 -6.26 4.64 4.40
N LEU A 136 -4.97 4.69 4.77
CA LEU A 136 -4.45 3.85 5.85
C LEU A 136 -5.01 4.26 7.22
N ASP A 137 -5.16 5.55 7.47
CA ASP A 137 -5.72 6.06 8.72
C ASP A 137 -7.21 5.73 8.82
N PHE A 138 -7.95 5.87 7.72
CA PHE A 138 -9.34 5.45 7.59
C PHE A 138 -9.49 3.95 7.86
N SER A 139 -8.66 3.10 7.24
CA SER A 139 -8.74 1.65 7.40
C SER A 139 -8.53 1.17 8.84
N ARG A 140 -7.86 1.99 9.66
CA ARG A 140 -7.57 1.70 11.07
C ARG A 140 -8.60 2.29 12.03
N SER A 141 -9.26 3.38 11.63
CA SER A 141 -10.10 4.20 12.52
C SER A 141 -11.59 3.99 12.28
N VAL A 142 -11.97 3.61 11.06
CA VAL A 142 -13.38 3.43 10.67
C VAL A 142 -13.69 1.93 10.53
N PRO A 143 -14.59 1.38 11.37
CA PRO A 143 -15.05 0.01 11.28
C PRO A 143 -15.91 -0.20 10.03
N GLU A 144 -16.16 -1.46 9.71
CA GLU A 144 -16.94 -1.83 8.52
C GLU A 144 -18.37 -1.29 8.55
N ASP A 145 -19.00 -1.17 9.72
CA ASP A 145 -20.36 -0.63 9.87
C ASP A 145 -20.43 0.89 9.64
N LEU A 146 -19.28 1.58 9.52
CA LEU A 146 -19.15 3.02 9.37
C LEU A 146 -19.69 3.81 10.57
N GLY A 147 -19.86 3.16 11.74
CA GLY A 147 -20.52 3.75 12.90
C GLY A 147 -19.74 4.90 13.56
N THR A 148 -18.41 4.89 13.46
CA THR A 148 -17.54 5.95 14.01
C THR A 148 -17.13 7.00 12.98
N TYR A 149 -17.64 6.90 11.75
CA TYR A 149 -17.33 7.87 10.71
C TYR A 149 -18.07 9.20 10.96
N ASP A 150 -17.30 10.29 10.97
CA ASP A 150 -17.79 11.65 11.10
C ASP A 150 -17.58 12.43 9.78
N PRO A 151 -18.64 12.91 9.12
CA PRO A 151 -18.54 13.69 7.89
C PRO A 151 -17.99 15.11 8.09
N GLU A 152 -17.93 15.63 9.32
CA GLU A 152 -17.32 16.94 9.61
C GLU A 152 -15.80 16.85 9.85
N SER A 153 -15.26 15.63 9.87
CA SER A 153 -13.82 15.39 9.97
C SER A 153 -13.09 15.80 8.68
N ALA A 154 -11.79 16.08 8.78
CA ALA A 154 -10.96 16.54 7.67
C ALA A 154 -10.52 15.40 6.72
N TRP A 155 -11.43 14.48 6.37
CA TRP A 155 -11.17 13.44 5.39
C TRP A 155 -11.14 14.04 3.97
N PRO A 156 -10.36 13.47 3.05
CA PRO A 156 -10.47 13.81 1.64
C PRO A 156 -11.87 13.52 1.10
N VAL A 157 -12.39 14.41 0.26
CA VAL A 157 -13.70 14.27 -0.40
C VAL A 157 -13.92 12.87 -1.01
N LEU A 158 -12.87 12.26 -1.56
CA LEU A 158 -12.96 10.91 -2.13
C LEU A 158 -13.35 9.83 -1.09
N LEU A 159 -12.89 9.96 0.15
CA LEU A 159 -13.27 9.07 1.24
C LEU A 159 -14.71 9.35 1.73
N ASP A 160 -15.11 10.62 1.75
CA ASP A 160 -16.49 10.99 2.09
C ASP A 160 -17.49 10.43 1.08
N GLU A 161 -17.20 10.61 -0.22
CA GLU A 161 -18.00 10.07 -1.31
C GLU A 161 -18.05 8.54 -1.29
N PHE A 162 -16.96 7.89 -0.90
CA PHE A 162 -16.92 6.43 -0.71
C PHE A 162 -17.87 5.99 0.40
N VAL A 163 -17.83 6.65 1.56
CA VAL A 163 -18.71 6.35 2.68
C VAL A 163 -20.17 6.53 2.30
N ASP A 164 -20.50 7.62 1.60
CA ASP A 164 -21.85 7.87 1.10
C ASP A 164 -22.30 6.79 0.10
N SER A 165 -21.40 6.31 -0.76
CA SER A 165 -21.67 5.22 -1.69
C SER A 165 -21.98 3.91 -0.96
N VAL A 166 -21.17 3.54 0.04
CA VAL A 166 -21.39 2.34 0.85
C VAL A 166 -22.70 2.43 1.63
N LYS A 167 -23.00 3.58 2.24
CA LYS A 167 -24.28 3.82 2.95
C LYS A 167 -25.47 3.69 1.99
N ARG A 168 -25.43 4.32 0.81
CA ARG A 168 -26.47 4.20 -0.21
C ARG A 168 -26.71 2.75 -0.65
N ASN A 169 -25.64 2.00 -0.88
CA ASN A 169 -25.73 0.59 -1.29
C ASN A 169 -26.35 -0.29 -0.20
N ARG A 170 -26.07 0.01 1.09
CA ARG A 170 -26.74 -0.65 2.23
C ARG A 170 -28.23 -0.32 2.29
N SER A 171 -28.61 0.92 2.01
CA SER A 171 -30.01 1.36 1.98
C SER A 171 -30.80 0.76 0.81
N SER A 172 -30.16 0.56 -0.36
CA SER A 172 -30.81 0.05 -1.57
C SER A 172 -31.20 -1.44 -1.52
N CYS A 173 -30.85 -2.17 -0.46
CA CYS A 173 -31.34 -3.54 -0.24
C CYS A 173 -32.78 -3.61 0.29
N PHE A 174 -33.39 -2.49 0.72
CA PHE A 174 -34.81 -2.39 1.05
C PHE A 174 -35.61 -1.78 -0.11
N GLY A 175 -35.73 -2.53 -1.21
CA GLY A 175 -36.75 -2.29 -2.22
C GLY A 175 -36.26 -1.79 -3.59
N SER A 176 -36.58 -2.60 -4.60
CA SER A 176 -36.53 -2.32 -6.04
C SER A 176 -35.18 -2.44 -6.77
N LYS A 177 -35.14 -3.48 -7.62
CA LYS A 177 -34.31 -3.64 -8.82
C LYS A 177 -33.92 -2.28 -9.43
N ARG A 178 -32.65 -1.90 -9.33
CA ARG A 178 -31.92 -1.20 -10.41
C ARG A 178 -30.41 -1.26 -10.18
N ARG A 179 -29.75 -1.91 -11.14
CA ARG A 179 -28.31 -2.14 -11.33
C ARG A 179 -27.57 -2.68 -10.09
N CYS A 180 -27.62 -4.00 -9.97
CA CYS A 180 -26.66 -4.77 -9.19
C CYS A 180 -25.24 -4.33 -9.60
N ILE A 181 -24.40 -4.06 -8.61
CA ILE A 181 -22.96 -3.91 -8.82
C ILE A 181 -22.49 -5.29 -9.24
N ASP A 182 -22.05 -5.44 -10.48
CA ASP A 182 -21.46 -6.69 -10.96
C ASP A 182 -20.08 -6.84 -10.30
N MET A 183 -20.08 -7.43 -9.10
CA MET A 183 -18.90 -7.71 -8.29
C MET A 183 -18.07 -8.88 -8.85
N ASP A 184 -18.51 -9.51 -9.95
CA ASP A 184 -17.86 -10.73 -10.45
C ASP A 184 -16.53 -10.43 -11.17
N THR A 185 -16.34 -9.22 -11.72
CA THR A 185 -15.12 -8.89 -12.47
C THR A 185 -13.90 -8.71 -11.56
N VAL A 186 -14.08 -8.15 -10.36
CA VAL A 186 -12.97 -7.99 -9.39
C VAL A 186 -12.78 -9.27 -8.58
N SER A 187 -13.87 -9.97 -8.23
CA SER A 187 -13.80 -11.22 -7.47
C SER A 187 -13.08 -12.33 -8.25
N HIS A 188 -13.23 -12.39 -9.58
CA HIS A 188 -12.46 -13.32 -10.41
C HIS A 188 -10.95 -13.01 -10.40
N GLN A 189 -10.54 -11.74 -10.52
CA GLN A 189 -9.12 -11.35 -10.43
C GLN A 189 -8.52 -11.55 -9.03
N LEU A 190 -9.32 -11.41 -7.97
CA LEU A 190 -8.88 -11.61 -6.60
C LEU A 190 -8.78 -13.11 -6.25
N SER A 191 -9.69 -13.93 -6.79
CA SER A 191 -9.69 -15.39 -6.59
C SER A 191 -8.44 -16.07 -7.18
N GLU A 192 -7.97 -15.63 -8.35
CA GLU A 192 -6.73 -16.11 -8.99
C GLU A 192 -5.47 -15.82 -8.16
N LEU A 193 -5.50 -14.82 -7.27
CA LEU A 193 -4.39 -14.49 -6.36
C LEU A 193 -4.45 -15.22 -5.01
N THR A 194 -5.51 -15.99 -4.75
CA THR A 194 -5.78 -16.64 -3.45
C THR A 194 -5.90 -18.17 -3.47
N THR A 195 -6.01 -18.79 -4.65
CA THR A 195 -6.09 -20.26 -4.75
C THR A 195 -4.72 -20.90 -4.51
N VAL A 196 -4.51 -21.41 -3.30
CA VAL A 196 -3.37 -22.24 -2.90
C VAL A 196 -3.80 -23.71 -2.85
N GLU A 197 -3.19 -24.58 -3.65
CA GLU A 197 -3.23 -26.03 -3.45
C GLU A 197 -1.84 -26.59 -3.07
N GLY A 198 -1.77 -27.19 -1.88
CA GLY A 198 -0.80 -28.21 -1.43
C GLY A 198 0.60 -27.72 -1.05
N LEU A 199 1.27 -28.16 0.01
CA LEU A 199 1.06 -29.28 0.94
C LEU A 199 2.06 -29.15 2.12
N VAL A 200 1.64 -29.63 3.28
CA VAL A 200 2.40 -30.13 4.46
C VAL A 200 2.98 -29.11 5.47
N ALA A 201 2.43 -29.22 6.67
CA ALA A 201 2.93 -28.67 7.93
C ALA A 201 4.23 -29.35 8.40
N SER A 202 5.16 -28.56 8.97
CA SER A 202 6.12 -29.01 9.99
C SER A 202 6.60 -27.82 10.88
N PRO A 203 6.93 -28.03 12.17
CA PRO A 203 6.89 -27.03 13.24
C PRO A 203 8.24 -26.30 13.51
N PRO A 204 8.29 -25.35 14.47
CA PRO A 204 8.99 -24.08 14.28
C PRO A 204 10.41 -24.07 14.84
N ALA A 205 11.35 -23.48 14.11
CA ALA A 205 12.47 -22.73 14.70
C ALA A 205 13.27 -22.01 13.59
N LYS A 206 13.62 -20.76 13.88
CA LYS A 206 14.67 -19.95 13.23
C LYS A 206 14.33 -19.36 11.86
N ARG A 207 13.75 -18.15 11.85
CA ARG A 207 14.14 -17.16 10.83
C ARG A 207 13.84 -15.70 11.16
N LEU A 208 14.26 -15.27 12.34
CA LEU A 208 14.50 -13.84 12.60
C LEU A 208 15.95 -13.50 12.18
N ARG A 209 16.24 -13.43 10.87
CA ARG A 209 17.59 -13.03 10.39
C ARG A 209 17.71 -12.74 8.88
N ILE A 210 16.88 -11.87 8.30
CA ILE A 210 17.18 -11.36 6.94
C ILE A 210 17.11 -9.83 6.82
N MET A 211 16.39 -9.12 7.70
CA MET A 211 16.49 -7.64 7.73
C MET A 211 17.82 -7.11 8.30
N ARG A 212 18.68 -7.98 8.86
CA ARG A 212 20.02 -7.63 9.40
C ARG A 212 21.20 -8.10 8.54
N SER A 213 20.99 -8.80 7.43
CA SER A 213 22.10 -9.43 6.68
C SER A 213 22.67 -8.61 5.52
N TYR A 214 22.25 -7.35 5.34
CA TYR A 214 22.92 -6.42 4.42
C TYR A 214 23.78 -5.42 5.19
N SER A 215 24.75 -5.93 5.95
CA SER A 215 25.86 -5.12 6.43
C SER A 215 26.92 -5.04 5.33
N VAL A 216 27.19 -3.82 4.88
CA VAL A 216 28.25 -3.46 3.93
C VAL A 216 29.62 -3.84 4.53
N PRO A 217 30.52 -4.54 3.80
CA PRO A 217 31.92 -4.60 4.19
C PRO A 217 32.55 -3.22 3.96
N GLN A 218 33.07 -2.62 5.03
CA GLN A 218 33.88 -1.40 4.97
C GLN A 218 35.18 -1.70 4.20
N PRO A 219 35.61 -0.85 3.26
CA PRO A 219 36.92 -1.01 2.64
C PRO A 219 38.00 -0.64 3.66
N GLY A 220 38.88 -1.60 3.95
CA GLY A 220 40.17 -1.40 4.60
C GLY A 220 41.29 -1.74 3.63
#